data_AF-A0A4Y2J830-F1
#
_entry.id   AF-A0A4Y2J830-F1
#
_cell.length_a   1.000
_cell.length_b   1.000
_cell.length_c   1.000
_cell.angle_alpha   90.00
_cell.angle_beta   90.00
_cell.angle_gamma   90.00
#
_symmetry.space_group_name_H-M   'P 1'
#
loop_
_entity.id
_entity.type
_entity.pdbx_description
1 polymer ?
#
loop_
_entity_poly.entity_id
_entity_poly.type
_entity_poly.pdbx_seq_one_letter_code
_entity_poly.pdbx_strand_id
1 'polypeptide(L)'
;MEHLSTQVSKEVFIRNMELILNRPLQWFECQLHANELSLRHLFAHVDRTTTGPRSLTGEIRKSLAGCEKPSVVSSKPIEYRLCEVIKKKVLSTDQLYLMEICEVINC
;
A
#
# COMPACT_ATOMS: atom_id res chain seq x y z
N MET A 1 -21.21 -19.77 26.16
CA MET A 1 -20.28 -20.90 26.44
C MET A 1 -19.23 -21.06 25.35
N GLU A 2 -19.58 -20.83 24.07
CA GLU A 2 -18.63 -20.92 22.94
C GLU A 2 -17.51 -19.86 22.95
N HIS A 3 -17.83 -18.58 23.22
CA HIS A 3 -16.83 -17.50 23.29
C HIS A 3 -15.70 -17.75 24.31
N LEU A 4 -16.03 -18.35 25.47
CA LEU A 4 -15.06 -18.70 26.51
C LEU A 4 -14.16 -19.86 26.07
N SER A 5 -14.73 -20.86 25.40
CA SER A 5 -13.98 -21.97 24.80
C SER A 5 -12.99 -21.49 23.73
N THR A 6 -13.41 -20.53 22.90
CA THR A 6 -12.53 -19.92 21.88
C THR A 6 -11.42 -19.08 22.49
N GLN A 7 -11.67 -18.35 23.59
CA GLN A 7 -10.65 -17.57 24.29
C GLN A 7 -9.57 -18.46 24.94
N VAL A 8 -10.00 -19.49 25.69
CA VAL A 8 -9.07 -20.46 26.29
C VAL A 8 -8.20 -21.13 25.22
N SER A 9 -8.76 -21.45 24.06
CA SER A 9 -8.01 -22.06 22.96
C SER A 9 -6.95 -21.12 22.36
N LYS A 10 -7.21 -19.81 22.31
CA LYS A 10 -6.24 -18.81 21.82
C LYS A 10 -5.09 -18.61 22.79
N GLU A 11 -5.39 -18.53 24.09
CA GLU A 11 -4.36 -18.38 25.14
C GLU A 11 -3.40 -19.57 25.15
N VAL A 12 -3.91 -20.79 24.98
CA VAL A 12 -3.09 -22.01 24.86
C VAL A 12 -2.21 -21.97 23.60
N PHE A 13 -2.74 -21.48 22.49
CA PHE A 13 -1.99 -21.35 21.23
C PHE A 13 -0.85 -20.32 21.34
N ILE A 14 -1.12 -19.16 21.93
CA ILE A 14 -0.12 -18.10 22.14
C ILE A 14 1.01 -18.64 23.02
N ARG A 15 0.66 -19.27 24.15
CA ARG A 15 1.64 -19.87 25.07
C ARG A 15 2.55 -20.89 24.37
N ASN A 16 1.99 -21.74 23.52
CA ASN A 16 2.76 -22.73 22.76
C ASN A 16 3.70 -22.06 21.74
N MET A 17 3.23 -21.01 21.06
CA MET A 17 4.05 -20.26 20.10
C MET A 17 5.17 -19.48 20.81
N GLU A 18 4.92 -18.89 21.98
CA GLU A 18 5.94 -18.23 22.79
C GLU A 18 7.03 -19.19 23.24
N LEU A 19 6.68 -20.43 23.60
CA LEU A 19 7.63 -21.48 23.95
C LEU A 19 8.49 -21.92 22.75
N ILE A 20 7.88 -22.09 21.56
CA ILE A 20 8.60 -22.45 20.34
C ILE A 20 9.55 -21.33 19.90
N LEU A 21 9.11 -20.07 19.99
CA LEU A 21 9.86 -18.90 19.52
C LEU A 21 10.79 -18.31 20.59
N ASN A 22 10.65 -18.75 21.85
CA ASN A 22 11.36 -18.26 23.03
C ASN A 22 11.31 -16.72 23.18
N ARG A 23 10.15 -16.12 22.88
CA ARG A 23 9.90 -14.67 22.95
C ARG A 23 8.46 -14.39 23.36
N PRO A 24 8.19 -13.30 24.10
CA PRO A 24 6.82 -12.91 24.44
C PRO A 24 6.09 -12.35 23.21
N LEU A 25 4.95 -12.95 22.86
CA LEU A 25 4.12 -12.61 21.70
C LEU A 25 2.90 -11.76 22.09
N GLN A 26 2.57 -11.70 23.38
CA GLN A 26 1.43 -10.95 23.87
C GLN A 26 1.45 -9.48 23.40
N TRP A 27 2.62 -8.84 23.38
CA TRP A 27 2.75 -7.45 22.90
C TRP A 27 2.52 -7.32 21.39
N PHE A 28 2.91 -8.33 20.61
CA PHE A 28 2.69 -8.36 19.16
C PHE A 28 1.20 -8.51 18.84
N GLU A 29 0.49 -9.37 19.57
CA GLU A 29 -0.97 -9.48 19.44
C GLU A 29 -1.70 -8.20 19.85
N CYS A 30 -1.29 -7.54 20.94
CA CYS A 30 -1.87 -6.27 21.34
C CYS A 30 -1.72 -5.19 20.24
N GLN A 31 -0.55 -5.12 19.60
CA GLN A 31 -0.34 -4.20 18.47
C GLN A 31 -1.16 -4.58 17.25
N LEU A 32 -1.28 -5.88 16.94
CA LEU A 32 -2.12 -6.35 15.83
C LEU A 32 -3.58 -5.96 16.05
N HIS A 33 -4.13 -6.13 17.26
CA HIS A 33 -5.50 -5.74 17.57
C HIS A 33 -5.71 -4.22 17.53
N ALA A 34 -4.72 -3.43 17.97
CA ALA A 34 -4.78 -1.97 17.86
C ALA A 34 -4.80 -1.51 16.39
N ASN A 35 -3.97 -2.13 15.55
CA ASN A 35 -3.93 -1.86 14.11
C ASN A 35 -5.22 -2.33 13.42
N GLU A 36 -5.73 -3.51 13.77
CA GLU A 36 -6.99 -4.05 13.24
C GLU A 36 -8.16 -3.10 13.49
N LEU A 37 -8.29 -2.59 14.72
CA LEU A 37 -9.37 -1.66 15.06
C LEU A 37 -9.25 -0.35 14.27
N SER A 38 -8.06 0.23 14.21
CA SER A 38 -7.78 1.47 13.48
C SER A 38 -8.06 1.31 11.98
N LEU A 39 -7.61 0.20 11.40
CA LEU A 39 -7.83 -0.14 10.00
C LEU A 39 -9.30 -0.42 9.71
N ARG A 40 -10.04 -1.07 10.62
CA ARG A 40 -11.48 -1.30 10.44
C ARG A 40 -12.25 0.02 10.35
N HIS A 41 -11.89 1.03 11.15
CA HIS A 41 -12.48 2.36 11.04
C HIS A 41 -12.11 3.06 9.71
N LEU A 42 -10.85 2.94 9.29
CA LEU A 42 -10.38 3.49 8.02
C LEU A 42 -11.10 2.84 6.82
N PHE A 43 -11.18 1.51 6.78
CA PHE A 43 -11.90 0.78 5.74
C PHE A 43 -13.40 1.06 5.80
N ALA A 44 -14.04 1.15 6.97
CA ALA A 44 -15.44 1.55 7.04
C ALA A 44 -15.69 2.97 6.49
N HIS A 45 -14.73 3.88 6.63
CA HIS A 45 -14.78 5.22 6.04
C HIS A 45 -14.57 5.20 4.53
N VAL A 46 -13.56 4.46 4.06
CA VAL A 46 -13.20 4.36 2.64
C VAL A 46 -14.24 3.53 1.86
N ASP A 47 -14.59 2.33 2.34
CA ASP A 47 -15.49 1.40 1.67
C ASP A 47 -16.94 1.91 1.61
N ARG A 48 -17.39 2.73 2.58
CA ARG A 48 -18.71 3.40 2.48
C ARG A 48 -18.82 4.26 1.22
N THR A 49 -17.71 4.79 0.71
CA THR A 49 -17.69 5.65 -0.48
C THR A 49 -17.46 4.88 -1.78
N THR A 50 -17.04 3.61 -1.70
CA THR A 50 -16.80 2.77 -2.86
C THR A 50 -17.79 1.61 -2.87
N THR A 51 -18.84 1.75 -3.68
CA THR A 51 -19.65 0.60 -4.08
C THR A 51 -18.71 -0.37 -4.80
N GLY A 52 -18.71 -1.66 -4.42
CA GLY A 52 -17.69 -2.64 -4.80
C GLY A 52 -17.37 -2.71 -6.32
N PRO A 53 -16.35 -3.48 -6.73
CA PRO A 53 -15.73 -3.41 -8.06
C PRO A 53 -16.69 -3.62 -9.25
N ARG A 54 -17.90 -4.13 -9.01
CA ARG A 54 -18.96 -4.34 -10.01
C ARG A 54 -19.80 -3.11 -10.33
N SER A 55 -19.80 -2.09 -9.48
CA SER A 55 -20.65 -0.91 -9.65
C SER A 55 -19.78 0.33 -9.77
N LEU A 56 -19.57 0.76 -11.01
CA LEU A 56 -18.90 2.01 -11.38
C LEU A 56 -19.81 3.22 -11.05
N THR A 57 -20.26 3.33 -9.79
CA THR A 57 -21.21 4.35 -9.33
C THR A 57 -20.71 5.17 -8.14
N GLY A 58 -19.51 4.86 -7.63
CA GLY A 58 -18.89 5.60 -6.52
C GLY A 58 -18.56 7.05 -6.88
N GLU A 59 -18.45 7.89 -5.85
CA GLU A 59 -18.20 9.34 -5.97
C GLU A 59 -16.94 9.69 -6.78
N ILE A 60 -15.94 8.79 -6.77
CA ILE A 60 -14.73 8.91 -7.60
C ILE A 60 -15.09 8.97 -9.09
N ARG A 61 -15.96 8.08 -9.57
CA ARG A 61 -16.38 8.10 -10.99
C ARG A 61 -17.25 9.31 -11.31
N LYS A 62 -18.12 9.75 -10.39
CA LYS A 62 -18.90 10.98 -10.57
C LYS A 62 -18.00 12.20 -10.75
N SER A 63 -16.94 12.28 -9.94
CA SER A 63 -15.94 13.35 -10.04
C SER A 63 -15.14 13.29 -11.34
N LEU A 64 -14.93 12.08 -11.89
CA LEU A 64 -14.21 11.85 -13.15
C LEU A 64 -15.08 12.02 -14.41
N ALA A 65 -16.41 12.10 -14.30
CA ALA A 65 -17.32 12.19 -15.45
C ALA A 65 -17.15 13.47 -16.30
N GLY A 66 -16.44 14.48 -15.79
CA GLY A 66 -16.07 15.69 -16.53
C GLY A 66 -14.62 15.69 -17.07
N CYS A 67 -13.83 14.65 -16.80
CA CYS A 67 -12.41 14.57 -17.16
C CYS A 67 -12.14 13.88 -18.50
N GLU A 68 -13.18 13.62 -19.30
CA GLU A 68 -13.10 12.87 -20.58
C GLU A 68 -12.13 13.50 -21.59
N LYS A 69 -11.92 14.82 -21.50
CA LYS A 69 -10.83 15.52 -22.18
C LYS A 69 -9.85 16.02 -21.11
N PRO A 70 -8.72 15.35 -20.88
CA PRO A 70 -7.68 15.92 -20.06
C PRO A 70 -7.21 17.20 -20.76
N SER A 71 -7.43 18.37 -20.14
CA SER A 71 -6.68 19.55 -20.56
C SER A 71 -5.22 19.22 -20.28
N VAL A 72 -4.42 19.09 -21.32
CA VAL A 72 -2.98 18.95 -21.16
C VAL A 72 -2.49 20.27 -20.57
N VAL A 73 -2.35 20.30 -19.26
CA VAL A 73 -1.76 21.43 -18.55
C VAL A 73 -0.28 21.39 -18.88
N SER A 74 0.23 22.43 -19.55
CA SER A 74 1.66 22.56 -19.78
C SER A 74 2.34 22.70 -18.42
N SER A 75 3.05 21.66 -17.99
CA SER A 75 3.95 21.74 -16.85
C SER A 75 5.31 22.29 -17.31
N LYS A 76 6.01 22.96 -16.41
CA LYS A 76 7.43 23.28 -16.64
C LYS A 76 8.22 21.98 -16.51
N PRO A 77 9.05 21.61 -17.49
CA PRO A 77 9.99 20.51 -17.33
C PRO A 77 10.87 20.75 -16.10
N ILE A 78 11.09 19.71 -15.31
CA ILE A 78 12.06 19.77 -14.23
C ILE A 78 13.44 19.69 -14.89
N GLU A 79 14.27 20.72 -14.71
CA GLU A 79 15.65 20.66 -15.15
C GLU A 79 16.38 19.54 -14.41
N TYR A 80 16.99 18.65 -15.17
CA TYR A 80 17.82 17.59 -14.65
C TYR A 80 19.07 17.46 -15.51
N ARG A 81 20.20 17.14 -14.87
CA ARG A 81 21.46 16.85 -15.57
C ARG A 81 21.74 15.37 -15.45
N LEU A 82 21.62 14.64 -16.56
CA LEU A 82 22.15 13.29 -16.65
C LEU A 82 23.67 13.36 -16.57
N CYS A 83 24.26 12.61 -15.65
CA CYS A 83 25.71 12.49 -15.57
C CYS A 83 26.17 11.50 -16.65
N GLU A 84 26.81 12.00 -17.71
CA GLU A 84 27.30 11.21 -18.85
C GLU A 84 28.28 10.08 -18.45
N VAL A 85 28.82 10.14 -17.23
CA VAL A 85 29.90 9.29 -16.72
C VAL A 85 29.40 7.96 -16.13
N ILE A 86 28.09 7.77 -15.98
CA ILE A 86 27.55 6.56 -15.36
C ILE A 86 27.54 5.40 -16.36
N LYS A 87 28.52 4.49 -16.22
CA LYS A 87 28.57 3.26 -17.02
C LYS A 87 27.32 2.41 -16.73
N LYS A 88 26.49 2.13 -17.75
CA LYS A 88 25.25 1.32 -17.65
C LYS A 88 25.46 -0.01 -16.90
N LYS A 89 26.66 -0.59 -17.02
CA LYS A 89 27.07 -1.86 -16.37
C LYS A 89 27.16 -1.81 -14.84
N VAL A 90 27.18 -0.62 -14.23
CA VAL A 90 27.30 -0.44 -12.77
C VAL A 90 25.95 -0.15 -12.12
N LEU A 91 24.90 0.04 -12.93
CA LEU A 91 23.56 0.36 -12.47
C LEU A 91 22.80 -0.90 -12.04
N SER A 92 21.95 -0.76 -11.01
CA SER A 92 20.91 -1.74 -10.74
C SER A 92 19.86 -1.74 -11.86
N THR A 93 19.03 -2.78 -11.90
CA THR A 93 17.95 -2.89 -12.88
C THR A 93 17.01 -1.67 -12.87
N ASP A 94 16.62 -1.20 -11.68
CA ASP A 94 15.71 -0.05 -11.54
C ASP A 94 16.36 1.26 -11.99
N GLN A 95 17.65 1.43 -11.71
CA GLN A 95 18.42 2.60 -12.15
C GLN A 95 18.63 2.61 -13.66
N LEU A 96 18.86 1.44 -14.26
CA LEU A 96 18.94 1.28 -15.71
C LEU A 96 17.61 1.65 -16.36
N TYR A 97 16.50 1.13 -15.83
CA TYR A 97 15.16 1.41 -16.33
C TYR A 97 14.82 2.91 -16.25
N LEU A 98 15.15 3.56 -15.13
CA LEU A 98 14.96 5.01 -14.98
C LEU A 98 15.79 5.82 -15.99
N MET A 99 17.04 5.41 -16.23
CA MET A 99 17.92 6.07 -17.19
C MET A 99 17.41 5.92 -18.63
N GLU A 100 16.91 4.75 -19.02
CA GLU A 100 16.28 4.53 -20.33
C GLU A 100 15.05 5.40 -20.53
N ILE A 101 14.22 5.58 -19.49
CA ILE A 101 13.08 6.50 -19.53
C ILE A 101 13.55 7.94 -19.75
N CYS A 102 14.59 8.38 -19.04
CA CYS A 102 15.15 9.72 -19.21
C CYS A 102 15.73 9.94 -20.61
N GLU A 103 16.41 8.94 -21.19
CA GLU A 103 16.92 8.99 -22.57
C GLU A 103 15.78 9.18 -23.59
N VAL A 104 14.63 8.52 -23.40
CA VAL A 104 13.47 8.62 -24.30
C VAL A 104 12.73 9.96 -24.16
N ILE A 105 12.61 10.48 -22.94
CA ILE A 105 11.89 11.73 -22.65
C ILE A 105 12.67 12.97 -23.13
N ASN A 106 14.01 12.88 -23.27
CA ASN A 106 14.87 13.98 -23.73
C ASN A 106 14.95 14.17 -25.26
N CYS A 107 14.14 13.45 -26.06
CA CYS A 107 13.98 13.67 -27.51
C CYS A 107 12.95 14.78 -27.79
#